data_AF-F0G1E0-F1
#
_entry.id   AF-F0G1E0-F1
#
_cell.length_a   1.000
_cell.length_b   1.000
_cell.length_c   1.000
_cell.angle_alpha   90.00
_cell.angle_beta   90.00
_cell.angle_gamma   90.00
#
_symmetry.space_group_name_H-M   'P 1'
#
loop_
_entity.id
_entity.type
_entity.pdbx_description
1 polymer ?
#
loop_
_entity_poly.entity_id
_entity_poly.type
_entity_poly.pdbx_seq_one_letter_code
_entity_poly.pdbx_strand_id
1 'polypeptide(L)'
;MNAHFQLYIDGRFEPGATTFGSINPATGAVWAQMPEARTDEVNRAVAAARRALTDRAWAGLTASARGKLLYRLADLVEQAAPRLAEIETNDTGKIIRETSSQIAYVAEYYRYYAGIADKLEGSSIPVDKPDMQVWL
;
A
#
# COMPACT_ATOMS: atom_id res chain seq x y z
N MET A 1 20.93 15.20 2.88
CA MET A 1 20.47 14.10 3.76
C MET A 1 20.73 12.82 3.01
N ASN A 2 21.47 11.86 3.56
CA ASN A 2 21.58 10.52 2.97
C ASN A 2 20.51 9.65 3.64
N ALA A 3 19.32 9.59 3.04
CA ALA A 3 18.26 8.73 3.56
C ALA A 3 18.60 7.27 3.26
N HIS A 4 18.45 6.38 4.23
CA HIS A 4 18.62 4.94 4.05
C HIS A 4 17.27 4.25 4.21
N PHE A 5 16.77 3.66 3.12
CA PHE A 5 15.51 2.92 3.13
C PHE A 5 15.75 1.43 3.37
N GLN A 6 14.72 0.75 3.85
CA GLN A 6 14.72 -0.67 4.19
C GLN A 6 13.58 -1.38 3.46
N LEU A 7 13.74 -2.69 3.23
CA LEU A 7 12.63 -3.52 2.77
C LEU A 7 11.59 -3.58 3.87
N TYR A 8 10.31 -3.66 3.51
CA TYR A 8 9.23 -3.91 4.47
C TYR A 8 8.58 -5.25 4.15
N ILE A 9 8.95 -6.30 4.89
CA ILE A 9 8.52 -7.68 4.64
C ILE A 9 7.98 -8.26 5.95
N ASP A 10 6.80 -8.90 5.88
CA ASP A 10 6.16 -9.58 7.02
C ASP A 10 5.98 -8.69 8.26
N GLY A 11 5.61 -7.42 8.04
CA GLY A 11 5.37 -6.45 9.10
C GLY A 11 6.62 -5.84 9.72
N ARG A 12 7.81 -6.01 9.12
CA ARG A 12 9.08 -5.54 9.67
C ARG A 12 9.91 -4.83 8.61
N PHE A 13 10.62 -3.80 9.05
CA PHE A 13 11.70 -3.20 8.26
C PHE A 13 12.98 -4.03 8.41
N GLU A 14 13.63 -4.35 7.30
CA GLU A 14 14.88 -5.11 7.27
C GLU A 14 15.82 -4.60 6.15
N PRO A 15 17.15 -4.71 6.33
CA PRO A 15 18.08 -4.37 5.26
C PRO A 15 17.91 -5.31 4.06
N GLY A 16 18.13 -4.80 2.85
CA GLY A 16 18.27 -5.64 1.66
C GLY A 16 19.67 -6.26 1.57
N ALA A 17 19.78 -7.39 0.88
CA ALA A 17 21.07 -8.05 0.61
C ALA A 17 22.01 -7.17 -0.21
N THR A 18 21.45 -6.35 -1.10
CA THR A 18 22.16 -5.34 -1.87
C THR A 18 21.42 -4.02 -1.84
N THR A 19 22.11 -2.93 -2.20
CA THR A 19 21.53 -1.58 -2.22
C THR A 19 22.01 -0.81 -3.44
N PHE A 20 21.19 0.13 -3.94
CA PHE A 20 21.57 1.07 -5.00
C PHE A 20 21.22 2.51 -4.61
N GLY A 21 21.94 3.48 -5.18
CA GLY A 21 21.68 4.89 -4.92
C GLY A 21 20.54 5.41 -5.80
N SER A 22 19.50 6.00 -5.20
CA SER A 22 18.53 6.80 -5.95
C SER A 22 19.08 8.21 -6.19
N ILE A 23 18.97 8.67 -7.42
CA ILE A 23 19.57 9.92 -7.90
C ILE A 23 18.50 10.99 -7.91
N ASN A 24 18.79 12.15 -7.31
CA ASN A 24 17.91 13.31 -7.43
C ASN A 24 18.12 13.92 -8.83
N PRO A 25 17.10 13.92 -9.71
CA PRO A 25 17.26 14.33 -11.10
C PRO A 25 17.66 15.80 -11.29
N ALA A 26 17.34 16.67 -10.33
CA ALA A 26 17.67 18.08 -10.40
C ALA A 26 19.14 18.38 -10.08
N THR A 27 19.82 17.50 -9.34
CA THR A 27 21.21 17.70 -8.90
C THR A 27 22.19 16.69 -9.50
N GLY A 28 21.70 15.54 -9.96
CA GLY A 28 22.52 14.41 -10.40
C GLY A 28 23.22 13.67 -9.24
N ALA A 29 22.98 14.06 -7.99
CA ALA A 29 23.58 13.44 -6.82
C ALA A 29 22.68 12.35 -6.22
N VAL A 30 23.29 11.35 -5.59
CA VAL A 30 22.53 10.36 -4.80
C VAL A 30 21.92 11.04 -3.58
N TRP A 31 20.59 10.93 -3.43
CA TRP A 31 19.85 11.50 -2.31
C TRP A 31 19.42 10.44 -1.28
N ALA A 32 19.24 9.20 -1.74
CA ALA A 32 18.87 8.07 -0.90
C ALA A 32 19.57 6.78 -1.31
N GLN A 33 19.82 5.92 -0.32
CA GLN A 33 20.22 4.53 -0.54
C GLN A 33 18.98 3.65 -0.45
N MET A 34 18.63 2.98 -1.54
CA MET A 34 17.48 2.09 -1.65
C MET A 34 17.92 0.63 -1.53
N PRO A 35 17.16 -0.23 -0.82
CA PRO A 35 17.39 -1.66 -0.83
C PRO A 35 16.97 -2.25 -2.18
N GLU A 36 17.80 -3.15 -2.71
CA GLU A 36 17.50 -3.88 -3.94
C GLU A 36 17.08 -5.30 -3.58
N ALA A 37 15.77 -5.56 -3.64
CA ALA A 37 15.23 -6.89 -3.34
C ALA A 37 15.72 -7.93 -4.37
N ARG A 38 16.32 -9.01 -3.87
CA ARG A 38 16.73 -10.19 -4.65
C ARG A 38 15.70 -11.31 -4.53
N THR A 39 15.89 -12.36 -5.33
CA THR A 39 14.97 -13.50 -5.44
C THR A 39 14.50 -14.05 -4.08
N ASP A 40 15.41 -14.23 -3.13
CA ASP A 40 15.06 -14.78 -1.81
C ASP A 40 14.17 -13.84 -0.99
N GLU A 41 14.41 -12.53 -1.07
CA GLU A 41 13.64 -11.51 -0.35
C GLU A 41 12.25 -11.35 -0.97
N VAL A 42 12.17 -11.40 -2.31
CA VAL A 42 10.89 -11.47 -3.04
C VAL A 42 10.11 -12.73 -2.66
N ASN A 43 10.77 -13.89 -2.62
CA ASN A 43 10.14 -15.14 -2.20
C ASN A 43 9.59 -15.08 -0.77
N ARG A 44 10.32 -14.44 0.16
CA ARG A 44 9.85 -14.20 1.54
C ARG A 44 8.64 -13.27 1.56
N ALA A 45 8.65 -12.19 0.78
CA ALA A 45 7.51 -11.28 0.66
C ALA A 45 6.25 -11.99 0.14
N VAL A 46 6.39 -12.81 -0.90
CA VAL A 46 5.30 -13.62 -1.46
C VAL A 46 4.77 -14.64 -0.45
N ALA A 47 5.66 -15.34 0.25
CA ALA A 47 5.28 -16.30 1.28
C ALA A 47 4.54 -15.63 2.45
N ALA A 48 4.99 -14.44 2.88
CA ALA A 48 4.33 -13.65 3.91
C ALA A 48 2.93 -13.18 3.47
N ALA A 49 2.80 -12.65 2.25
CA ALA A 49 1.51 -12.25 1.69
C ALA A 49 0.54 -13.43 1.58
N ARG A 50 1.00 -14.60 1.13
CA ARG A 50 0.18 -15.82 1.03
C ARG A 50 -0.28 -16.31 2.39
N ARG A 51 0.60 -16.30 3.40
CA ARG A 51 0.23 -16.61 4.79
C ARG A 51 -0.84 -15.66 5.29
N ALA A 52 -0.62 -14.35 5.17
CA ALA A 52 -1.55 -13.32 5.61
C ALA A 52 -2.94 -13.46 4.96
N LEU A 53 -3.02 -13.86 3.69
CA LEU A 53 -4.30 -14.10 3.01
C LEU A 53 -5.18 -15.15 3.70
N THR A 54 -4.56 -16.12 4.38
CA THR A 54 -5.27 -17.23 5.06
C THR A 54 -5.24 -17.13 6.58
N ASP A 55 -4.34 -16.33 7.15
CA ASP A 55 -4.22 -16.13 8.59
C ASP A 55 -5.43 -15.38 9.14
N ARG A 56 -5.94 -15.82 10.30
CA ARG A 56 -7.14 -15.23 10.93
C ARG A 56 -6.97 -13.76 11.28
N ALA A 57 -5.75 -13.27 11.47
CA ALA A 57 -5.47 -11.86 11.72
C ALA A 57 -5.95 -10.94 10.58
N TRP A 58 -5.97 -11.43 9.34
CA TRP A 58 -6.50 -10.70 8.18
C TRP A 58 -7.77 -11.36 7.61
N ALA A 59 -7.74 -12.66 7.36
CA ALA A 59 -8.88 -13.41 6.80
C ALA A 59 -10.09 -13.42 7.73
N GLY A 60 -9.87 -13.33 9.05
CA GLY A 60 -10.92 -13.25 10.06
C GLY A 60 -11.54 -11.86 10.24
N LEU A 61 -11.01 -10.83 9.59
CA LEU A 61 -11.58 -9.49 9.65
C LEU A 61 -12.87 -9.42 8.85
N THR A 62 -13.89 -8.76 9.42
CA THR A 62 -15.09 -8.38 8.66
C THR A 62 -14.73 -7.36 7.58
N ALA A 63 -15.57 -7.27 6.55
CA ALA A 63 -15.41 -6.29 5.48
C ALA A 63 -15.29 -4.85 6.01
N SER A 64 -16.16 -4.45 6.94
CA SER A 64 -16.10 -3.14 7.58
C SER A 64 -14.86 -2.96 8.48
N ALA A 65 -14.34 -4.01 9.12
CA ALA A 65 -13.10 -3.93 9.88
C ALA A 65 -11.89 -3.65 8.97
N ARG A 66 -11.83 -4.28 7.78
CA ARG A 66 -10.83 -3.94 6.76
C ARG A 66 -10.98 -2.49 6.28
N GLY A 67 -12.22 -2.03 6.07
CA GLY A 67 -12.49 -0.62 5.75
C GLY A 67 -11.96 0.36 6.80
N LYS A 68 -12.15 0.06 8.10
CA LYS A 68 -11.60 0.88 9.19
C LYS A 68 -10.07 0.98 9.18
N LEU A 69 -9.37 -0.10 8.82
CA LEU A 69 -7.91 -0.07 8.67
C LEU A 69 -7.48 0.85 7.50
N LEU A 70 -8.21 0.82 6.38
CA LEU A 70 -7.94 1.71 5.24
C LEU A 70 -8.24 3.17 5.56
N TYR A 71 -9.31 3.48 6.31
CA TYR A 71 -9.56 4.83 6.82
C TYR A 71 -8.42 5.31 7.71
N ARG A 72 -7.94 4.46 8.62
CA ARG A 72 -6.80 4.81 9.48
C ARG A 72 -5.53 5.05 8.66
N LEU A 73 -5.29 4.27 7.61
CA LEU A 73 -4.18 4.50 6.70
C LEU A 73 -4.32 5.84 5.96
N ALA A 74 -5.52 6.21 5.52
CA ALA A 74 -5.76 7.51 4.90
C ALA A 74 -5.39 8.68 5.83
N ASP A 75 -5.80 8.62 7.10
CA ASP A 75 -5.46 9.66 8.09
C ASP A 75 -3.94 9.78 8.28
N LEU A 76 -3.24 8.65 8.31
CA LEU A 76 -1.78 8.62 8.45
C LEU A 76 -1.07 9.17 7.20
N VAL A 77 -1.58 8.85 6.01
CA VAL A 77 -1.05 9.38 4.73
C VAL A 77 -1.26 10.89 4.65
N GLU A 78 -2.45 11.38 5.01
CA GLU A 78 -2.74 12.82 5.03
C GLU A 78 -1.85 13.58 6.02
N GLN A 79 -1.66 13.03 7.23
CA GLN A 79 -0.73 13.60 8.22
C GLN A 79 0.72 13.62 7.71
N ALA A 80 1.14 12.59 6.97
CA ALA A 80 2.48 12.48 6.41
C ALA A 80 2.66 13.21 5.06
N ALA A 81 1.60 13.81 4.51
CA ALA A 81 1.59 14.33 3.14
C ALA A 81 2.71 15.33 2.83
N PRO A 82 3.06 16.31 3.70
CA PRO A 82 4.15 17.23 3.42
C PRO A 82 5.50 16.50 3.23
N ARG A 83 5.80 15.53 4.10
CA ARG A 83 7.03 14.74 4.03
C ARG A 83 7.07 13.84 2.80
N LEU A 84 5.94 13.21 2.47
CA LEU A 84 5.84 12.36 1.27
C LEU A 84 6.01 13.17 -0.02
N ALA A 85 5.51 14.41 -0.06
CA ALA A 85 5.70 15.31 -1.19
C ALA A 85 7.17 15.72 -1.39
N GLU A 86 7.91 15.97 -0.30
CA GLU A 86 9.36 16.22 -0.35
C GLU A 86 10.13 15.00 -0.88
N ILE A 87 9.76 13.79 -0.46
CA ILE A 87 10.36 12.54 -0.96
C ILE A 87 10.10 12.39 -2.47
N GLU A 88 8.85 12.51 -2.91
CA GLU A 88 8.47 12.40 -4.33
C GLU A 88 9.20 13.45 -5.18
N THR A 89 9.32 14.68 -4.68
CA THR A 89 10.02 15.78 -5.36
C THR A 89 11.51 15.45 -5.54
N ASN A 90 12.16 14.93 -4.50
CA ASN A 90 13.57 14.58 -4.55
C ASN A 90 13.84 13.39 -5.49
N ASP A 91 12.95 12.39 -5.50
CA ASP A 91 13.15 11.16 -6.25
C ASP A 91 12.80 11.31 -7.74
N THR A 92 11.74 12.08 -8.05
CA THR A 92 11.24 12.22 -9.42
C THR A 92 11.64 13.51 -10.11
N GLY A 93 12.05 14.54 -9.35
CA GLY A 93 12.36 15.87 -9.86
C GLY A 93 11.13 16.73 -10.20
N LYS A 94 9.90 16.24 -9.96
CA LYS A 94 8.67 17.05 -10.10
C LYS A 94 8.70 18.24 -9.15
N ILE A 95 8.03 19.33 -9.54
CA ILE A 95 7.96 20.53 -8.70
C ILE A 95 7.11 20.29 -7.45
N ILE A 96 7.53 20.87 -6.31
CA ILE A 96 6.86 20.65 -5.00
C ILE A 96 5.37 21.01 -5.01
N ARG A 97 4.97 22.00 -5.82
CA ARG A 97 3.57 22.39 -5.99
C ARG A 97 2.72 21.25 -6.55
N GLU A 98 3.27 20.48 -7.49
CA GLU A 98 2.56 19.35 -8.11
C GLU A 98 2.52 18.15 -7.17
N THR A 99 3.67 17.78 -6.60
CA THR A 99 3.77 16.62 -5.70
C THR A 99 2.94 16.80 -4.44
N SER A 100 2.87 18.01 -3.88
CA SER A 100 2.01 18.32 -2.73
C SER A 100 0.53 18.06 -3.04
N SER A 101 0.05 18.50 -4.21
CA SER A 101 -1.33 18.25 -4.63
C SER A 101 -1.58 16.76 -4.94
N GLN A 102 -0.63 16.06 -5.57
CA GLN A 102 -0.74 14.63 -5.87
C GLN A 102 -0.84 13.79 -4.58
N ILE A 103 0.07 14.01 -3.63
CA ILE A 103 0.12 13.25 -2.37
C ILE A 103 -1.11 13.54 -1.51
N ALA A 104 -1.59 14.79 -1.46
CA ALA A 104 -2.83 15.11 -0.75
C ALA A 104 -4.01 14.28 -1.25
N TYR A 105 -4.06 13.98 -2.55
CA TYR A 105 -5.13 13.18 -3.15
C TYR A 105 -5.01 11.67 -2.87
N VAL A 106 -3.83 11.16 -2.48
CA VAL A 106 -3.63 9.73 -2.20
C VAL A 106 -4.47 9.27 -1.01
N ALA A 107 -4.66 10.12 0.00
CA ALA A 107 -5.54 9.82 1.13
C ALA A 107 -7.00 9.58 0.68
N GLU A 108 -7.47 10.33 -0.32
CA GLU A 108 -8.83 10.17 -0.86
C GLU A 108 -9.03 8.82 -1.57
N TYR A 109 -8.00 8.28 -2.25
CA TYR A 109 -8.08 6.93 -2.79
C TYR A 109 -8.28 5.89 -1.68
N TYR A 110 -7.55 6.00 -0.58
CA TYR A 110 -7.73 5.10 0.56
C TYR A 110 -9.11 5.25 1.19
N ARG A 111 -9.64 6.47 1.32
CA ARG A 111 -11.00 6.75 1.82
C ARG A 111 -12.07 6.14 0.92
N TYR A 112 -11.89 6.22 -0.40
CA TYR A 112 -12.79 5.60 -1.38
C TYR A 112 -12.82 4.07 -1.22
N TYR A 113 -11.65 3.42 -1.24
CA TYR A 113 -11.56 1.96 -1.08
C TYR A 113 -12.03 1.48 0.30
N ALA A 114 -11.79 2.26 1.35
CA ALA A 114 -12.35 2.03 2.68
C ALA A 114 -13.87 2.05 2.67
N GLY A 115 -14.45 3.03 1.98
CA GLY A 115 -15.89 3.22 1.87
C GLY A 115 -16.59 2.11 1.08
N ILE A 116 -15.95 1.49 0.10
CA ILE A 116 -16.54 0.37 -0.65
C ILE A 116 -16.23 -1.01 -0.07
N ALA A 117 -15.39 -1.09 0.97
CA ALA A 117 -14.92 -2.36 1.52
C ALA A 117 -16.05 -3.31 1.95
N ASP A 118 -17.17 -2.76 2.45
CA ASP A 118 -18.37 -3.50 2.87
C ASP A 118 -19.54 -3.44 1.87
N LYS A 119 -19.28 -3.00 0.64
CA LYS A 119 -20.26 -2.86 -0.45
C LYS A 119 -19.96 -3.80 -1.62
N LEU A 120 -19.07 -4.76 -1.41
CA LEU A 120 -18.83 -5.86 -2.34
C LEU A 120 -19.96 -6.88 -2.19
N GLU A 121 -21.03 -6.65 -2.94
CA GLU A 121 -22.23 -7.46 -2.92
C GLU A 121 -22.15 -8.61 -3.93
N GLY A 122 -22.73 -9.76 -3.56
CA GLY A 122 -23.06 -10.84 -4.49
C GLY A 122 -24.45 -10.64 -5.10
N SER A 123 -24.93 -11.62 -5.84
CA SER A 123 -26.32 -11.61 -6.33
C SER A 123 -27.00 -12.95 -6.15
N SER A 124 -28.33 -12.94 -6.03
CA SER A 124 -29.16 -14.15 -6.07
C SER A 124 -29.82 -14.27 -7.43
N ILE A 125 -29.82 -15.50 -7.97
CA ILE A 125 -30.52 -15.82 -9.21
C ILE A 125 -31.85 -16.49 -8.85
N PRO A 126 -33.01 -15.94 -9.27
CA PRO A 126 -34.29 -16.61 -9.10
C PRO A 126 -34.33 -17.87 -9.96
N VAL A 127 -34.70 -18.99 -9.36
CA VAL A 127 -34.90 -20.27 -10.05
C VAL A 127 -36.28 -20.83 -9.75
N ASP A 128 -36.79 -21.66 -10.65
CA ASP A 128 -38.12 -22.27 -10.60
C ASP A 128 -38.21 -23.49 -9.65
N LYS A 129 -37.18 -23.72 -8.84
CA LYS A 129 -37.12 -24.80 -7.87
C LYS A 129 -37.51 -24.27 -6.49
N PRO A 130 -38.64 -24.74 -5.93
CA PRO A 130 -39.01 -24.42 -4.56
C PRO A 130 -37.87 -24.76 -3.60
N ASP A 131 -37.70 -23.93 -2.56
CA ASP A 131 -36.71 -24.09 -1.50
C ASP A 131 -35.23 -24.13 -1.96
N MET A 132 -34.93 -23.65 -3.17
CA MET A 132 -33.57 -23.55 -3.70
C MET A 132 -33.14 -22.09 -3.90
N GLN A 133 -31.99 -21.73 -3.31
CA GLN A 133 -31.34 -20.43 -3.52
C GLN A 133 -30.07 -20.63 -4.35
N VAL A 134 -29.91 -19.86 -5.42
CA VAL A 134 -28.71 -19.83 -6.27
C VAL A 134 -28.05 -18.47 -6.13
N TRP A 135 -26.74 -18.47 -5.93
CA TRP A 135 -25.92 -17.27 -5.75
C TRP A 135 -24.79 -17.24 -6.79
N LEU A 136 -24.41 -16.05 -7.24
CA LEU A 136 -23.19 -15.79 -8.03
C LEU A 136 -22.03 -15.36 -7.15
#